data_AF-A0A1C2IJQ3-F1
#
_entry.id   AF-A0A1C2IJQ3-F1
#
_cell.length_a   1.000
_cell.length_b   1.000
_cell.length_c   1.000
_cell.angle_alpha   90.00
_cell.angle_beta   90.00
_cell.angle_gamma   90.00
#
_symmetry.space_group_name_H-M   'P 1'
#
loop_
_entity.id
_entity.type
_entity.pdbx_description
1 polymer ?
#
loop_
_entity_poly.entity_id
_entity_poly.type
_entity_poly.pdbx_seq_one_letter_code
_entity_poly.pdbx_strand_id
1 'polypeptide(L)'
;MSLSVDDTNLGMLLPMRAGHSMVEYQQAVLTEFAEPIQDHIPEHLCTTTAADAMLFSDEASEDGQHFVFRGCDQGGLVFSPKNPLLPAEHYQNTLIFLEIDSRIYTFMARLKYIFQGDLHFDMPQILHKRQTRHNKRVRIEGSVVLGRKNGRTAIARIYDFSPTGLSFLTEETDFLPGESLLASFDVPECGTCETIATIVRVDNRPAGRGFRALVAVKMTLTQAQRTKAEQLYLCKKAEELKKRSESSRTLRPGEFYLKD
;
A
#
# COMPACT_ATOMS: atom_id res chain seq x y z
N MET A 1 4.17 -19.82 5.31
CA MET A 1 4.56 -18.54 5.93
C MET A 1 3.95 -17.43 5.10
N SER A 2 2.91 -16.79 5.63
CA SER A 2 2.28 -15.64 4.98
C SER A 2 3.28 -14.49 5.00
N LEU A 3 3.67 -14.00 3.83
CA LEU A 3 4.26 -12.68 3.71
C LEU A 3 3.19 -11.72 4.26
N SER A 4 3.37 -11.15 5.45
CA SER A 4 2.46 -10.13 5.99
C SER A 4 2.73 -8.81 5.28
N VAL A 5 2.53 -8.82 3.97
CA VAL A 5 2.38 -7.60 3.21
C VAL A 5 1.02 -7.07 3.61
N ASP A 6 0.99 -5.89 4.19
CA ASP A 6 -0.25 -5.29 4.62
C ASP A 6 -1.20 -5.06 3.42
N ASP A 7 -2.38 -5.69 3.46
CA ASP A 7 -3.41 -5.67 2.42
C ASP A 7 -4.43 -4.55 2.64
N THR A 8 -4.10 -3.56 3.48
CA THR A 8 -4.96 -2.41 3.71
C THR A 8 -5.04 -1.54 2.46
N ASN A 9 -6.14 -0.79 2.35
CA ASN A 9 -6.33 0.13 1.23
C ASN A 9 -5.18 1.13 1.13
N LEU A 10 -4.68 1.64 2.27
CA LEU A 10 -3.57 2.56 2.31
C LEU A 10 -2.23 1.86 2.03
N GLY A 11 -1.98 0.68 2.59
CA GLY A 11 -0.79 -0.13 2.28
C GLY A 11 -0.64 -0.41 0.78
N MET A 12 -1.74 -0.71 0.08
CA MET A 12 -1.74 -0.91 -1.39
C MET A 12 -1.47 0.37 -2.21
N LEU A 13 -1.58 1.55 -1.59
CA LEU A 13 -1.31 2.83 -2.24
C LEU A 13 0.14 3.28 -2.04
N LEU A 14 0.86 2.68 -1.09
CA LEU A 14 2.23 3.03 -0.75
C LEU A 14 3.23 2.04 -1.39
N PRO A 15 4.35 2.55 -1.91
CA PRO A 15 5.53 1.74 -2.20
C PRO A 15 5.94 0.84 -1.03
N MET A 16 6.52 -0.33 -1.29
CA MET A 16 7.18 -1.09 -0.23
C MET A 16 8.46 -0.40 0.20
N ARG A 17 8.82 -0.47 1.48
CA ARG A 17 10.11 0.07 1.96
C ARG A 17 11.28 -0.75 1.44
N ALA A 18 11.09 -2.06 1.27
CA ALA A 18 12.03 -2.95 0.59
C ALA A 18 13.46 -2.92 1.17
N GLY A 19 13.58 -2.68 2.49
CA GLY A 19 14.86 -2.63 3.19
C GLY A 19 15.61 -1.29 3.10
N HIS A 20 15.06 -0.27 2.44
CA HIS A 20 15.63 1.08 2.48
C HIS A 20 15.56 1.65 3.90
N SER A 21 16.46 2.57 4.26
CA SER A 21 16.28 3.35 5.48
C SER A 21 15.01 4.20 5.39
N MET A 22 14.46 4.62 6.54
CA MET A 22 13.26 5.46 6.58
C MET A 22 13.45 6.78 5.82
N VAL A 23 14.66 7.35 5.86
CA VAL A 23 15.00 8.60 5.16
C VAL A 23 15.03 8.38 3.65
N GLU A 24 15.70 7.33 3.16
CA GLU A 24 15.74 7.01 1.73
C GLU A 24 14.35 6.70 1.19
N TYR A 25 13.56 5.92 1.94
CA TYR A 25 12.19 5.60 1.59
C TYR A 25 11.32 6.87 1.53
N GLN A 26 11.42 7.75 2.54
CA GLN A 26 10.72 9.02 2.53
C GLN A 26 11.09 9.85 1.29
N GLN A 27 12.38 10.04 1.01
CA GLN A 27 12.83 10.81 -0.16
C GLN A 27 12.30 10.25 -1.48
N ALA A 28 12.32 8.92 -1.64
CA ALA A 28 11.79 8.26 -2.83
C ALA A 28 10.28 8.51 -2.98
N VAL A 29 9.51 8.32 -1.90
CA VAL A 29 8.05 8.46 -1.91
C VAL A 29 7.62 9.91 -2.10
N LEU A 30 8.36 10.88 -1.53
CA LEU A 30 8.05 12.31 -1.60
C LEU A 30 8.04 12.85 -3.04
N THR A 31 8.72 12.20 -3.99
CA THR A 31 8.64 12.55 -5.41
C THR A 31 7.22 12.47 -5.98
N GLU A 32 6.33 11.67 -5.36
CA GLU A 32 4.92 11.54 -5.73
C GLU A 32 3.98 12.49 -4.95
N PHE A 33 4.53 13.35 -4.08
CA PHE A 33 3.76 14.29 -3.24
C PHE A 33 3.91 15.74 -3.73
N ALA A 34 2.87 16.54 -3.48
CA ALA A 34 2.91 17.97 -3.69
C ALA A 34 3.88 18.65 -2.72
N GLU A 35 4.14 19.93 -2.97
CA GLU A 35 4.96 20.80 -2.12
C GLU A 35 4.57 20.75 -0.63
N PRO A 36 5.55 20.99 0.27
CA PRO A 36 5.34 20.92 1.71
C PRO A 36 4.31 21.94 2.21
N ILE A 37 3.55 21.56 3.23
CA ILE A 37 2.62 22.42 3.97
C ILE A 37 3.20 22.63 5.37
N GLN A 38 3.35 23.89 5.76
CA GLN A 38 3.90 24.27 7.07
C GLN A 38 2.87 25.01 7.94
N ASP A 39 1.86 25.61 7.32
CA ASP A 39 0.82 26.36 8.01
C ASP A 39 -0.46 25.53 8.19
N HIS A 40 -1.27 25.88 9.19
CA HIS A 40 -2.60 25.30 9.43
C HIS A 40 -2.63 23.76 9.51
N ILE A 41 -1.55 23.12 9.96
CA ILE A 41 -1.42 21.65 10.07
C ILE A 41 -2.59 21.01 10.83
N PRO A 42 -3.05 21.53 11.98
CA PRO A 42 -4.22 20.96 12.68
C PRO A 42 -5.49 20.97 11.83
N GLU A 43 -5.70 21.97 10.97
CA GLU A 43 -6.87 22.04 10.08
C GLU A 43 -6.83 21.00 8.96
N HIS A 44 -5.66 20.40 8.69
CA HIS A 44 -5.54 19.30 7.74
C HIS A 44 -5.69 17.92 8.38
N LEU A 45 -5.24 17.75 9.63
CA LEU A 45 -5.17 16.44 10.28
C LEU A 45 -6.30 16.20 11.30
N CYS A 46 -6.74 17.25 11.99
CA CYS A 46 -7.65 17.14 13.14
C CYS A 46 -9.13 17.34 12.79
N THR A 47 -9.48 17.19 11.50
CA THR A 47 -10.86 17.32 11.00
C THR A 47 -11.65 16.02 11.06
N THR A 48 -10.97 14.88 11.27
CA THR A 48 -11.59 13.55 11.36
C THR A 48 -11.29 12.88 12.69
N THR A 49 -12.20 12.02 13.13
CA THR A 49 -12.07 11.19 14.33
C THR A 49 -11.56 9.77 14.02
N ALA A 50 -11.49 9.41 12.74
CA ALA A 50 -10.99 8.10 12.31
C ALA A 50 -10.40 8.19 10.89
N ALA A 51 -9.20 7.63 10.68
CA ALA A 51 -8.62 7.43 9.36
C ALA A 51 -7.70 6.21 9.32
N ASP A 52 -7.51 5.65 8.12
CA ASP A 52 -6.50 4.60 7.90
C ASP A 52 -5.11 5.23 7.97
N ALA A 53 -4.19 4.55 8.67
CA ALA A 53 -2.83 5.02 8.90
C ALA A 53 -1.80 3.91 8.67
N MET A 54 -0.67 4.25 8.04
CA MET A 54 0.50 3.40 7.95
C MET A 54 1.66 4.07 8.67
N LEU A 55 2.21 3.39 9.68
CA LEU A 55 3.35 3.86 10.46
C LEU A 55 4.56 3.00 10.14
N PHE A 56 5.67 3.65 9.81
CA PHE A 56 6.96 2.99 9.57
C PHE A 56 7.89 3.28 10.74
N SER A 57 8.29 2.22 11.41
CA SER A 57 9.28 2.25 12.49
C SER A 57 10.71 2.46 11.96
N ASP A 58 11.68 2.63 12.86
CA ASP A 58 13.10 2.67 12.49
C ASP A 58 13.64 1.31 12.00
N GLU A 59 12.98 0.21 12.36
CA GLU A 59 13.34 -1.16 12.02
C GLU A 59 13.35 -1.38 10.50
N ALA A 60 14.53 -1.68 9.95
CA ALA A 60 14.75 -1.79 8.51
C ALA A 60 14.02 -2.98 7.88
N SER A 61 13.69 -4.00 8.68
CA SER A 61 12.97 -5.19 8.23
C SER A 61 11.45 -4.98 8.11
N GLU A 62 10.89 -3.86 8.58
CA GLU A 62 9.45 -3.58 8.54
C GLU A 62 9.05 -2.76 7.31
N ASP A 63 8.04 -3.24 6.56
CA ASP A 63 7.43 -2.53 5.43
C ASP A 63 6.25 -1.62 5.84
N GLY A 64 6.23 -1.18 7.10
CA GLY A 64 5.15 -0.38 7.69
C GLY A 64 4.03 -1.24 8.30
N GLN A 65 3.40 -0.72 9.34
CA GLN A 65 2.30 -1.36 10.05
C GLN A 65 1.03 -0.54 9.96
N HIS A 66 -0.09 -1.24 9.95
CA HIS A 66 -1.42 -0.64 9.91
C HIS A 66 -1.91 -0.20 11.28
N PHE A 67 -2.38 1.05 11.33
CA PHE A 67 -2.99 1.68 12.48
C PHE A 67 -4.31 2.35 12.09
N VAL A 68 -5.14 2.60 13.09
CA VAL A 68 -6.26 3.53 13.01
C VAL A 68 -5.82 4.84 13.64
N PHE A 69 -5.81 5.91 12.85
CA PHE A 69 -5.70 7.25 13.40
C PHE A 69 -7.01 7.62 14.11
N ARG A 70 -6.94 8.07 15.36
CA ARG A 70 -8.08 8.39 16.23
C ARG A 70 -8.39 9.88 16.32
N GLY A 71 -7.72 10.69 15.51
CA GLY A 71 -7.80 12.14 15.59
C GLY A 71 -6.69 12.73 16.46
N CYS A 72 -6.89 13.98 16.83
CA CYS A 72 -5.95 14.76 17.63
C CYS A 72 -6.47 14.92 19.07
N ASP A 73 -5.55 14.92 20.03
CA ASP A 73 -5.82 15.21 21.44
C ASP A 73 -5.17 16.54 21.87
N GLN A 74 -4.86 16.71 23.17
CA GLN A 74 -4.22 17.90 23.73
C GLN A 74 -2.78 18.11 23.21
N GLY A 75 -2.65 18.50 21.94
CA GLY A 75 -1.41 18.86 21.27
C GLY A 75 -0.70 17.72 20.55
N GLY A 76 -1.40 16.63 20.22
CA GLY A 76 -0.79 15.48 19.55
C GLY A 76 -1.72 14.73 18.61
N LEU A 77 -1.17 13.67 18.02
CA LEU A 77 -1.83 12.73 17.12
C LEU A 77 -1.96 11.38 17.82
N VAL A 78 -3.11 10.72 17.73
CA VAL A 78 -3.39 9.46 18.43
C VAL A 78 -3.61 8.32 17.45
N PHE A 79 -2.94 7.18 17.67
CA PHE A 79 -3.00 6.01 16.80
C PHE A 79 -3.23 4.72 17.58
N SER A 80 -4.23 3.95 17.18
CA SER A 80 -4.49 2.61 17.70
C SER A 80 -3.92 1.54 16.78
N PRO A 81 -3.10 0.61 17.26
CA PRO A 81 -2.62 -0.50 16.45
C PRO A 81 -3.73 -1.47 16.07
N LYS A 82 -3.64 -2.06 14.87
CA LYS A 82 -4.50 -3.19 14.46
C LYS A 82 -3.86 -4.55 14.71
N ASN A 83 -2.55 -4.60 14.82
CA ASN A 83 -1.74 -5.79 15.01
C ASN A 83 -0.90 -5.66 16.29
N PRO A 84 -0.32 -6.75 16.81
CA PRO A 84 0.61 -6.65 17.93
C PRO A 84 1.74 -5.66 17.64
N LEU A 85 1.92 -4.70 18.53
CA LEU A 85 2.95 -3.68 18.40
C LEU A 85 4.35 -4.28 18.51
N LEU A 86 5.28 -3.74 17.72
CA LEU A 86 6.70 -3.83 18.06
C LEU A 86 6.99 -3.06 19.36
N PRO A 87 8.14 -3.34 20.01
CA PRO A 87 8.62 -2.52 21.12
C PRO A 87 8.55 -1.02 20.80
N ALA A 88 8.06 -0.23 21.75
CA ALA A 88 7.80 1.20 21.59
C ALA A 88 9.03 2.02 21.14
N GLU A 89 10.22 1.55 21.49
CA GLU A 89 11.51 2.11 21.07
C GLU A 89 11.65 2.24 19.55
N HIS A 90 11.03 1.34 18.79
CA HIS A 90 11.08 1.37 17.33
C HIS A 90 10.24 2.50 16.70
N TYR A 91 9.32 3.08 17.46
CA TYR A 91 8.43 4.15 16.99
C TYR A 91 8.85 5.55 17.46
N GLN A 92 10.03 5.71 18.07
CA GLN A 92 10.47 6.99 18.63
C GLN A 92 10.46 8.13 17.60
N ASN A 93 10.96 7.86 16.38
CA ASN A 93 10.79 8.72 15.22
C ASN A 93 10.11 7.90 14.14
N THR A 94 8.87 8.24 13.80
CA THR A 94 8.04 7.42 12.92
C THR A 94 7.69 8.22 11.67
N LEU A 95 7.82 7.59 10.50
CA LEU A 95 7.25 8.10 9.26
C LEU A 95 5.80 7.64 9.18
N ILE A 96 4.88 8.60 9.06
CA ILE A 96 3.45 8.36 9.11
C ILE A 96 2.84 8.68 7.74
N PHE A 97 1.91 7.83 7.29
CA PHE A 97 1.00 8.11 6.20
C PHE A 97 -0.44 8.03 6.68
N LEU A 98 -1.25 9.02 6.32
CA LEU A 98 -2.67 9.12 6.67
C LEU A 98 -3.53 9.30 5.42
N GLU A 99 -4.61 8.54 5.29
CA GLU A 99 -5.62 8.78 4.25
C GLU A 99 -6.82 9.54 4.84
N ILE A 100 -6.95 10.84 4.54
CA ILE A 100 -8.05 11.71 4.99
C ILE A 100 -8.67 12.40 3.77
N ASP A 101 -9.99 12.31 3.62
CA ASP A 101 -10.76 12.98 2.55
C ASP A 101 -10.16 12.82 1.14
N SER A 102 -9.83 11.58 0.77
CA SER A 102 -9.19 11.23 -0.52
C SER A 102 -7.84 11.89 -0.74
N ARG A 103 -7.13 12.25 0.33
CA ARG A 103 -5.75 12.74 0.29
C ARG A 103 -4.89 11.86 1.17
N ILE A 104 -3.67 11.58 0.70
CA ILE A 104 -2.65 10.94 1.51
C ILE A 104 -1.73 12.04 2.04
N TYR A 105 -1.62 12.14 3.35
CA TYR A 105 -0.67 13.00 4.04
C TYR A 105 0.51 12.16 4.52
N THR A 106 1.73 12.70 4.45
CA THR A 106 2.91 12.06 5.03
C THR A 106 3.81 13.05 5.75
N PHE A 107 4.38 12.61 6.86
CA PHE A 107 5.20 13.41 7.76
C PHE A 107 5.97 12.52 8.74
N MET A 108 7.03 13.08 9.32
CA MET A 108 7.72 12.49 10.46
C MET A 108 7.09 13.01 11.75
N ALA A 109 6.87 12.13 12.71
CA ALA A 109 6.40 12.50 14.04
C ALA A 109 7.20 11.76 15.13
N ARG A 110 7.31 12.40 16.30
CA ARG A 110 8.01 11.83 17.46
C ARG A 110 6.99 11.24 18.43
N LEU A 111 7.25 10.02 18.91
CA LEU A 111 6.43 9.40 19.94
C LEU A 111 6.61 10.14 21.27
N LYS A 112 5.51 10.58 21.88
CA LYS A 112 5.49 11.22 23.20
C LYS A 112 5.38 10.20 24.30
N TYR A 113 4.38 9.33 24.20
CA TYR A 113 4.06 8.30 25.18
C TYR A 113 3.07 7.28 24.59
N ILE A 114 2.88 6.19 25.32
CA ILE A 114 1.85 5.19 25.05
C ILE A 114 0.86 5.22 26.20
N PHE A 115 -0.44 5.27 25.89
CA PHE A 115 -1.50 5.27 26.89
C PHE A 115 -2.60 4.31 26.46
N GLN A 116 -2.95 3.37 27.34
CA GLN A 116 -3.98 2.33 27.07
C GLN A 116 -3.77 1.55 25.76
N GLY A 117 -2.52 1.42 25.29
CA GLY A 117 -2.17 0.74 24.05
C GLY A 117 -2.19 1.62 22.80
N ASP A 118 -2.65 2.87 22.90
CA ASP A 118 -2.59 3.85 21.83
C ASP A 118 -1.25 4.61 21.87
N LEU A 119 -0.73 4.96 20.69
CA LEU A 119 0.49 5.72 20.51
C LEU A 119 0.15 7.19 20.32
N HIS A 120 0.74 8.05 21.14
CA HIS A 120 0.56 9.50 21.09
C HIS A 120 1.81 10.16 20.54
N PHE A 121 1.68 10.89 19.44
CA PHE A 121 2.77 11.57 18.76
C PHE A 121 2.63 13.09 18.83
N ASP A 122 3.76 13.80 18.73
CA ASP A 122 3.76 15.24 18.55
C ASP A 122 3.11 15.64 17.22
N MET A 123 2.49 16.83 17.20
CA MET A 123 2.03 17.44 15.96
C MET A 123 3.23 17.68 15.03
N PRO A 124 3.17 17.26 13.75
CA PRO A 124 4.27 17.49 12.81
C PRO A 124 4.43 18.98 12.50
N GLN A 125 5.64 19.38 12.14
CA GLN A 125 5.94 20.75 11.69
C GLN A 125 5.76 20.92 10.18
N ILE A 126 5.83 19.84 9.41
CA ILE A 126 5.73 19.85 7.95
C ILE A 126 4.92 18.64 7.52
N LEU A 127 3.93 18.86 6.65
CA LEU A 127 3.18 17.81 5.95
C LEU A 127 3.54 17.81 4.47
N HIS A 128 3.50 16.66 3.84
CA HIS A 128 3.40 16.54 2.39
C HIS A 128 2.06 15.89 2.06
N LYS A 129 1.41 16.32 0.97
CA LYS A 129 0.11 15.76 0.56
C LYS A 129 0.14 15.28 -0.88
N ARG A 130 -0.68 14.29 -1.19
CA ARG A 130 -1.07 13.96 -2.57
C ARG A 130 -2.52 13.52 -2.64
N GLN A 131 -3.10 13.55 -3.83
CA GLN A 131 -4.43 13.00 -4.05
C GLN A 131 -4.38 11.47 -4.02
N THR A 132 -5.35 10.85 -3.34
CA THR A 132 -5.56 9.41 -3.42
C THR A 132 -5.96 9.04 -4.85
N ARG A 133 -5.43 7.93 -5.36
CA ARG A 133 -5.79 7.41 -6.68
C ARG A 133 -7.27 7.04 -6.71
N HIS A 134 -7.99 7.50 -7.74
CA HIS A 134 -9.41 7.18 -7.93
C HIS A 134 -9.65 5.67 -8.04
N ASN A 135 -8.79 4.95 -8.77
CA ASN A 135 -8.85 3.50 -8.89
C ASN A 135 -7.82 2.88 -7.93
N LYS A 136 -8.28 2.49 -6.74
CA LYS A 136 -7.45 1.73 -5.78
C LYS A 136 -7.05 0.39 -6.41
N ARG A 137 -5.79 0.01 -6.26
CA ARG A 137 -5.29 -1.26 -6.77
C ARG A 137 -5.93 -2.42 -6.01
N VAL A 138 -6.12 -3.55 -6.69
CA VAL A 138 -6.63 -4.80 -6.11
C VAL A 138 -5.53 -5.85 -6.09
N ARG A 139 -5.58 -6.74 -5.10
CA ARG A 139 -4.67 -7.88 -5.02
C ARG A 139 -5.09 -8.95 -6.01
N ILE A 140 -4.11 -9.48 -6.73
CA ILE A 140 -4.34 -10.58 -7.66
C ILE A 140 -3.25 -11.62 -7.47
N GLU A 141 -3.67 -12.84 -7.16
CA GLU A 141 -2.82 -14.03 -7.17
C GLU A 141 -2.76 -14.57 -8.59
N GLY A 142 -1.96 -13.92 -9.44
CA GLY A 142 -1.79 -14.30 -10.85
C GLY A 142 -0.33 -14.27 -11.27
N SER A 143 -0.06 -14.72 -12.49
CA SER A 143 1.24 -14.59 -13.14
C SER A 143 1.16 -13.58 -14.29
N VAL A 144 2.30 -12.96 -14.57
CA VAL A 144 2.52 -12.14 -15.75
C VAL A 144 3.70 -12.71 -16.52
N VAL A 145 3.50 -12.90 -17.82
CA VAL A 145 4.55 -13.23 -18.78
C VAL A 145 5.01 -11.93 -19.43
N LEU A 146 6.33 -11.69 -19.37
CA LEU A 146 6.97 -10.47 -19.81
C LEU A 146 7.88 -10.78 -21.00
N GLY A 147 7.60 -10.17 -22.16
CA GLY A 147 8.48 -10.14 -23.31
C GLY A 147 9.34 -8.89 -23.32
N ARG A 148 10.67 -9.05 -23.32
CA ARG A 148 11.65 -7.95 -23.34
C ARG A 148 12.16 -7.72 -24.76
N LYS A 149 12.62 -6.49 -25.04
CA LYS A 149 13.14 -6.11 -26.38
C LYS A 149 14.34 -6.93 -26.84
N ASN A 150 15.11 -7.49 -25.91
CA ASN A 150 16.25 -8.38 -26.18
C ASN A 150 15.83 -9.83 -26.53
N GLY A 151 14.52 -10.09 -26.68
CA GLY A 151 13.98 -11.42 -26.98
C GLY A 151 13.85 -12.33 -25.76
N ARG A 152 14.27 -11.90 -24.57
CA ARG A 152 14.08 -12.66 -23.34
C ARG A 152 12.62 -12.64 -22.91
N THR A 153 12.20 -13.74 -22.32
CA THR A 153 10.91 -13.84 -21.64
C THR A 153 11.13 -14.11 -20.15
N ALA A 154 10.33 -13.50 -19.32
CA ALA A 154 10.34 -13.68 -17.87
C ALA A 154 8.92 -13.98 -17.38
N ILE A 155 8.79 -14.82 -16.36
CA ILE A 155 7.51 -15.06 -15.68
C ILE A 155 7.64 -14.49 -14.28
N ALA A 156 6.72 -13.61 -13.91
CA ALA A 156 6.69 -12.98 -12.61
C ALA A 156 5.31 -13.17 -11.95
N ARG A 157 5.26 -13.03 -10.63
CA ARG A 157 4.01 -13.11 -9.87
C ARG A 157 3.39 -11.73 -9.75
N ILE A 158 2.14 -11.56 -10.15
CA ILE A 158 1.42 -10.30 -9.95
C ILE A 158 1.31 -10.04 -8.45
N TYR A 159 1.52 -8.78 -8.07
CA TYR A 159 1.38 -8.28 -6.71
C TYR A 159 0.09 -7.49 -6.56
N ASP A 160 -0.16 -6.57 -7.50
CA ASP A 160 -1.34 -5.72 -7.52
C ASP A 160 -1.73 -5.35 -8.95
N PHE A 161 -2.97 -4.91 -9.14
CA PHE A 161 -3.52 -4.51 -10.43
C PHE A 161 -4.50 -3.33 -10.32
N SER A 162 -4.53 -2.52 -11.36
CA SER A 162 -5.52 -1.47 -11.62
C SER A 162 -5.77 -1.38 -13.13
N PRO A 163 -6.83 -0.69 -13.59
CA PRO A 163 -7.10 -0.56 -15.02
C PRO A 163 -5.97 0.07 -15.84
N THR A 164 -5.01 0.77 -15.22
CA THR A 164 -3.94 1.51 -15.90
C THR A 164 -2.53 1.04 -15.56
N GLY A 165 -2.37 0.08 -14.66
CA GLY A 165 -1.06 -0.40 -14.23
C GLY A 165 -1.15 -1.63 -13.35
N LEU A 166 -0.02 -2.33 -13.22
CA LEU A 166 0.14 -3.49 -12.35
C LEU A 166 1.51 -3.42 -11.67
N SER A 167 1.69 -4.19 -10.61
CA SER A 167 3.01 -4.48 -10.07
C SER A 167 3.23 -5.99 -10.01
N PHE A 168 4.48 -6.43 -10.14
CA PHE A 168 4.84 -7.84 -10.04
C PHE A 168 6.12 -8.06 -9.24
N LEU A 169 6.23 -9.25 -8.66
CA LEU A 169 7.35 -9.74 -7.88
C LEU A 169 8.18 -10.70 -8.73
N THR A 170 9.50 -10.52 -8.71
CA THR A 170 10.44 -11.29 -9.54
C THR A 170 11.79 -11.47 -8.85
N GLU A 171 12.53 -12.50 -9.26
CA GLU A 171 13.93 -12.73 -8.87
C GLU A 171 14.92 -11.95 -9.75
N GLU A 172 14.48 -11.50 -10.93
CA GLU A 172 15.30 -10.73 -11.87
C GLU A 172 15.44 -9.28 -11.38
N THR A 173 16.68 -8.79 -11.33
CA THR A 173 17.01 -7.44 -10.82
C THR A 173 17.55 -6.49 -11.90
N ASP A 174 17.53 -6.91 -13.16
CA ASP A 174 18.06 -6.13 -14.30
C ASP A 174 16.95 -5.34 -15.03
N PHE A 175 15.81 -5.13 -14.38
CA PHE A 175 14.75 -4.23 -14.84
C PHE A 175 15.13 -2.76 -14.59
N LEU A 176 14.83 -1.90 -15.56
CA LEU A 176 15.15 -0.47 -15.47
C LEU A 176 13.90 0.41 -15.67
N PRO A 177 13.70 1.47 -14.86
CA PRO A 177 12.68 2.47 -15.13
C PRO A 177 12.79 3.03 -16.55
N GLY A 178 11.65 3.16 -17.23
CA GLY A 178 11.54 3.57 -18.63
C GLY A 178 11.58 2.41 -19.64
N GLU A 179 11.99 1.21 -19.24
CA GLU A 179 11.97 0.03 -20.12
C GLU A 179 10.53 -0.31 -20.53
N SER A 180 10.32 -0.64 -21.81
CA SER A 180 9.02 -1.12 -22.33
C SER A 180 9.02 -2.63 -22.45
N LEU A 181 7.95 -3.25 -21.95
CA LEU A 181 7.73 -4.68 -21.91
C LEU A 181 6.43 -5.02 -22.66
N LEU A 182 6.40 -6.16 -23.34
CA LEU A 182 5.14 -6.81 -23.68
C LEU A 182 4.70 -7.61 -22.45
N ALA A 183 3.52 -7.32 -21.91
CA ALA A 183 3.00 -7.98 -20.71
C ALA A 183 1.71 -8.72 -21.05
N SER A 184 1.66 -10.01 -20.77
CA SER A 184 0.46 -10.83 -20.80
C SER A 184 0.19 -11.37 -19.40
N PHE A 185 -0.95 -11.02 -18.82
CA PHE A 185 -1.25 -11.36 -17.43
C PHE A 185 -2.66 -11.90 -17.25
N ASP A 186 -2.79 -12.77 -16.25
CA ASP A 186 -4.04 -13.44 -15.93
C ASP A 186 -4.64 -12.85 -14.65
N VAL A 187 -5.92 -12.49 -14.73
CA VAL A 187 -6.76 -12.24 -13.56
C VAL A 187 -7.60 -13.51 -13.35
N PRO A 188 -7.30 -14.33 -12.32
CA PRO A 188 -8.00 -15.58 -12.08
C PRO A 188 -9.52 -15.37 -12.09
N GLU A 189 -10.23 -16.30 -12.73
CA GLU A 189 -11.71 -16.31 -12.88
C GLU A 189 -12.31 -15.16 -13.70
N CYS A 190 -11.55 -14.10 -14.02
CA CYS A 190 -12.03 -12.96 -14.81
C CYS A 190 -11.50 -12.96 -16.25
N GLY A 191 -10.29 -13.46 -16.49
CA GLY A 191 -9.69 -13.60 -17.82
C GLY A 191 -8.30 -12.97 -17.95
N THR A 192 -7.82 -12.87 -19.19
CA THR A 192 -6.42 -12.53 -19.51
C THR A 192 -6.33 -11.18 -20.22
N CYS A 193 -5.21 -10.47 -20.08
CA CYS A 193 -4.97 -9.21 -20.81
C CYS A 193 -3.53 -9.13 -21.32
N GLU A 194 -3.36 -8.72 -22.56
CA GLU A 194 -2.06 -8.47 -23.19
C GLU A 194 -1.94 -6.98 -23.53
N THR A 195 -0.81 -6.37 -23.19
CA THR A 195 -0.56 -4.94 -23.39
C THR A 195 0.93 -4.64 -23.42
N ILE A 196 1.29 -3.47 -23.97
CA ILE A 196 2.59 -2.87 -23.70
C ILE A 196 2.54 -2.22 -22.32
N ALA A 197 3.60 -2.38 -21.54
CA ALA A 197 3.75 -1.76 -20.24
C ALA A 197 5.13 -1.11 -20.12
N THR A 198 5.18 0.07 -19.51
CA THR A 198 6.45 0.78 -19.24
C THR A 198 6.77 0.67 -17.76
N ILE A 199 7.98 0.24 -17.43
CA ILE A 199 8.46 0.21 -16.05
C ILE A 199 8.53 1.64 -15.53
N VAL A 200 7.82 1.91 -14.44
CA VAL A 200 7.84 3.23 -13.80
C VAL A 200 8.68 3.24 -12.53
N ARG A 201 8.85 2.07 -11.89
CA ARG A 201 9.58 1.94 -10.63
C ARG A 201 10.04 0.51 -10.41
N VAL A 202 11.19 0.34 -9.76
CA VAL A 202 11.78 -0.93 -9.37
C VAL A 202 12.27 -0.80 -7.94
N ASP A 203 11.74 -1.61 -7.01
CA ASP A 203 12.23 -1.70 -5.64
C ASP A 203 13.01 -2.99 -5.50
N ASN A 204 14.34 -2.89 -5.45
CA ASN A 204 15.20 -4.04 -5.21
C ASN A 204 15.29 -4.33 -3.71
N ARG A 205 15.27 -5.61 -3.36
CA ARG A 205 15.49 -6.11 -2.00
C ARG A 205 16.88 -6.74 -1.87
N PRO A 206 17.50 -6.69 -0.68
CA PRO A 206 18.67 -7.49 -0.37
C PRO A 206 18.40 -8.98 -0.65
N ALA A 207 19.44 -9.72 -1.03
CA ALA A 207 19.31 -11.15 -1.30
C ALA A 207 18.84 -11.91 -0.05
N GLY A 208 17.75 -12.68 -0.18
CA GLY A 208 17.12 -13.42 0.91
C GLY A 208 16.15 -14.49 0.39
N ARG A 209 15.29 -15.05 1.26
CA ARG A 209 14.23 -15.99 0.84
C ARG A 209 13.00 -15.21 0.36
N GLY A 210 12.73 -15.25 -0.94
CA GLY A 210 11.59 -14.58 -1.58
C GLY A 210 12.05 -13.80 -2.81
N PHE A 211 11.19 -12.89 -3.29
CA PHE A 211 11.45 -12.06 -4.46
C PHE A 211 12.57 -11.04 -4.22
N ARG A 212 13.33 -10.74 -5.28
CA ARG A 212 14.43 -9.76 -5.24
C ARG A 212 14.03 -8.39 -5.76
N ALA A 213 12.93 -8.29 -6.52
CA ALA A 213 12.42 -7.02 -6.98
C ALA A 213 10.88 -6.99 -6.95
N LEU A 214 10.33 -5.84 -6.55
CA LEU A 214 8.97 -5.41 -6.86
C LEU A 214 9.04 -4.39 -8.00
N VAL A 215 8.43 -4.71 -9.13
CA VAL A 215 8.45 -3.87 -10.32
C VAL A 215 7.04 -3.33 -10.56
N ALA A 216 6.90 -2.00 -10.64
CA ALA A 216 5.65 -1.36 -10.98
C ALA A 216 5.69 -0.89 -12.44
N VAL A 217 4.61 -1.15 -13.17
CA VAL A 217 4.48 -0.77 -14.58
C VAL A 217 3.20 0.04 -14.82
N LYS A 218 3.30 0.95 -15.79
CA LYS A 218 2.15 1.67 -16.35
C LYS A 218 1.80 1.04 -17.69
N MET A 219 0.54 0.68 -17.88
CA MET A 219 0.07 0.07 -19.12
C MET A 219 -0.22 1.14 -20.18
N THR A 220 0.22 0.87 -21.40
CA THR A 220 -0.10 1.64 -22.60
C THR A 220 -1.21 0.93 -23.35
N LEU A 221 -2.45 1.38 -23.13
CA LEU A 221 -3.65 0.66 -23.55
C LEU A 221 -4.32 1.36 -24.73
N THR A 222 -4.73 0.57 -25.73
CA THR A 222 -5.78 0.98 -26.68
C THR A 222 -7.13 1.12 -25.98
N GLN A 223 -8.11 1.73 -26.64
CA GLN A 223 -9.46 1.87 -26.07
C GLN A 223 -10.10 0.51 -25.73
N ALA A 224 -9.92 -0.49 -26.60
CA ALA A 224 -10.43 -1.84 -26.37
C ALA A 224 -9.73 -2.52 -25.19
N GLN A 225 -8.40 -2.42 -25.10
CA GLN A 225 -7.64 -2.95 -23.96
C GLN A 225 -7.99 -2.23 -22.65
N ARG A 226 -8.22 -0.92 -22.67
CA ARG A 226 -8.67 -0.17 -21.49
C ARG A 226 -10.02 -0.67 -20.99
N THR A 227 -10.98 -0.81 -21.90
CA THR A 227 -12.31 -1.34 -21.57
C THR A 227 -12.20 -2.76 -20.96
N LYS A 228 -11.35 -3.60 -21.55
CA LYS A 228 -11.09 -4.95 -21.03
C LYS A 228 -10.44 -4.91 -19.65
N ALA A 229 -9.42 -4.08 -19.44
CA ALA A 229 -8.75 -3.94 -18.14
C ALA A 229 -9.69 -3.43 -17.04
N GLU A 230 -10.60 -2.50 -17.38
CA GLU A 230 -11.66 -2.03 -16.48
C GLU A 230 -12.64 -3.15 -16.12
N GLN A 231 -13.05 -3.96 -17.09
CA GLN A 231 -13.92 -5.13 -16.83
C GLN A 231 -13.26 -6.16 -15.91
N LEU A 232 -11.98 -6.48 -16.16
CA LEU A 232 -11.21 -7.39 -15.30
C LEU A 232 -11.09 -6.83 -13.88
N TYR A 233 -10.86 -5.52 -13.75
CA TYR A 233 -10.79 -4.84 -12.46
C TYR A 233 -12.10 -4.92 -11.69
N LEU A 234 -13.22 -4.61 -12.36
CA LEU A 234 -14.55 -4.67 -11.74
C LEU A 234 -14.95 -6.09 -11.35
N CYS A 235 -14.63 -7.08 -12.18
CA CYS A 235 -14.83 -8.50 -11.86
C CYS A 235 -14.11 -8.88 -10.57
N LYS A 236 -12.81 -8.56 -10.45
CA LYS A 236 -12.03 -8.89 -9.25
C LYS A 236 -12.53 -8.13 -8.02
N LYS A 237 -12.86 -6.85 -8.16
CA LYS A 237 -13.39 -6.03 -7.07
C LYS A 237 -14.73 -6.57 -6.55
N ALA A 238 -15.59 -7.09 -7.43
CA ALA A 238 -16.85 -7.71 -7.03
C ALA A 238 -16.62 -8.99 -6.20
N GLU A 239 -15.59 -9.78 -6.53
CA GLU A 239 -15.19 -10.95 -5.73
C GLU A 239 -14.72 -10.56 -4.33
N GLU A 240 -13.87 -9.52 -4.20
CA GLU A 240 -13.43 -9.02 -2.89
C GLU A 240 -14.59 -8.52 -2.02
N LEU A 241 -15.56 -7.83 -2.63
CA LEU A 241 -16.76 -7.36 -1.92
C LEU A 241 -17.61 -8.53 -1.42
N LYS A 242 -17.77 -9.59 -2.22
CA LYS A 242 -18.48 -10.81 -1.80
C LYS A 242 -17.80 -11.46 -0.60
N LYS A 243 -16.48 -11.69 -0.66
CA LYS A 243 -15.71 -12.28 0.44
C LYS A 243 -15.82 -11.48 1.75
N ARG A 244 -15.78 -10.14 1.67
CA ARG A 244 -15.97 -9.26 2.85
C ARG A 244 -17.38 -9.39 3.43
N SER A 245 -18.40 -9.47 2.58
CA SER A 245 -19.80 -9.62 3.00
C SER A 245 -20.09 -10.99 3.66
N GLU A 246 -19.45 -12.06 3.17
CA GLU A 246 -19.59 -13.41 3.70
C GLU A 246 -18.85 -13.58 5.02
N SER A 247 -17.63 -13.03 5.12
CA SER A 247 -16.84 -13.00 6.37
C SER A 247 -17.54 -12.22 7.49
N SER A 248 -18.28 -11.16 7.14
CA SER A 248 -19.11 -10.41 8.10
C SER A 248 -20.34 -11.20 8.57
N ARG A 249 -20.82 -12.18 7.79
CA ARG A 249 -21.96 -13.04 8.14
C ARG A 249 -21.57 -14.23 9.00
N THR A 250 -20.35 -14.77 8.85
CA THR A 250 -19.85 -15.89 9.65
C THR A 250 -19.48 -15.52 11.10
N LEU A 251 -19.37 -14.22 11.43
CA LEU A 251 -19.17 -13.72 12.80
C LEU A 251 -20.45 -13.61 13.64
N ARG A 252 -21.59 -14.16 13.18
CA ARG A 252 -22.77 -14.36 14.04
C ARG A 252 -23.22 -15.82 14.04
N PRO A 253 -22.83 -16.58 15.06
CA PRO A 253 -23.70 -17.59 15.64
C PRO A 253 -24.29 -16.99 16.92
N GLY A 254 -25.58 -16.67 16.88
CA GLY A 254 -26.34 -16.51 18.10
C GLY A 254 -26.49 -17.88 18.74
N GLU A 255 -26.06 -18.03 19.99
CA GLU A 255 -26.68 -18.94 20.95
C GLU A 255 -26.77 -18.21 22.28
N PHE A 256 -27.92 -17.57 22.48
CA PHE A 256 -28.44 -17.29 23.81
C PHE A 256 -28.67 -18.64 24.50
N TYR A 257 -27.81 -19.02 25.43
CA TYR A 257 -28.20 -19.92 26.50
C TYR A 257 -28.45 -19.09 27.76
N LEU A 258 -29.72 -18.75 27.96
CA LEU A 258 -30.26 -18.58 29.30
C LEU A 258 -30.23 -19.95 29.97
N LYS A 259 -29.60 -20.04 31.13
CA LYS A 259 -29.96 -21.03 32.14
C LYS A 259 -30.02 -20.35 33.49
N ASP A 260 -31.15 -20.61 34.13
CA ASP A 260 -31.60 -20.17 35.45
C ASP A 260 -30.63 -20.57 36.57
#